data_AF-A0A4Z1CAE4-F1
#
_entry.id   AF-A0A4Z1CAE4-F1
#
_cell.length_a   1.000
_cell.length_b   1.000
_cell.length_c   1.000
_cell.angle_alpha   90.00
_cell.angle_beta   90.00
_cell.angle_gamma   90.00
#
_symmetry.space_group_name_H-M   'P 1'
#
loop_
_entity.id
_entity.type
_entity.pdbx_description
1 polymer ?
#
loop_
_entity_poly.entity_id
_entity_poly.type
_entity_poly.pdbx_seq_one_letter_code
_entity_poly.pdbx_strand_id
1 'polypeptide(L)'
;MTRLTLPLLIGALILSGCGRFGDSGWNPLGWGPGTTTAPQSIVPEGGYAASADLRPAVPQILGADWQPLPEGRLLVLRGFGPVKGYHSAALVTARPQPGDALAPDADGVLRLRFVAVPPAAGSPAAALPASPATDTITVALPLSFVQLSQISAIEIAGAGGTVTLRR
;
A
#
# COMPACT_ATOMS: atom_id res chain seq x y z
N MET A 1 -69.99 -26.04 -33.65
CA MET A 1 -69.12 -25.00 -34.24
C MET A 1 -68.03 -24.66 -33.22
N THR A 2 -66.96 -25.44 -33.19
CA THR A 2 -65.98 -25.44 -32.07
C THR A 2 -64.62 -25.93 -32.57
N ARG A 3 -63.93 -25.19 -33.45
CA ARG A 3 -62.58 -25.57 -33.94
C ARG A 3 -61.71 -24.38 -34.36
N LEU A 4 -61.64 -23.31 -33.56
CA LEU A 4 -60.74 -22.18 -33.87
C LEU A 4 -60.09 -21.52 -32.63
N THR A 5 -60.09 -22.18 -31.46
CA THR A 5 -59.52 -21.60 -30.23
C THR A 5 -58.14 -22.15 -29.88
N LEU A 6 -57.74 -23.33 -30.37
CA LEU A 6 -56.47 -23.96 -29.99
C LEU A 6 -55.21 -23.40 -30.69
N PRO A 7 -55.21 -22.99 -31.97
CA PRO A 7 -53.97 -22.50 -32.60
C PRO A 7 -53.59 -21.09 -32.13
N LEU A 8 -54.54 -20.33 -31.58
CA LEU A 8 -54.31 -18.95 -31.12
C LEU A 8 -53.56 -18.90 -29.78
N LEU A 9 -53.76 -19.89 -28.91
CA LEU A 9 -53.11 -19.95 -27.60
C LEU A 9 -51.62 -20.33 -27.69
N ILE A 10 -51.24 -21.13 -28.69
CA ILE A 10 -49.85 -21.54 -28.93
C ILE A 10 -49.00 -20.37 -29.44
N GLY A 11 -49.57 -19.49 -30.28
CA GLY A 11 -48.87 -18.30 -30.76
C GLY A 11 -48.54 -17.28 -29.66
N ALA A 12 -49.41 -17.16 -28.65
CA ALA A 12 -49.23 -16.18 -27.57
C ALA A 12 -48.11 -16.55 -26.57
N LEU A 13 -47.77 -17.84 -26.44
CA LEU A 13 -46.68 -18.31 -25.56
C LEU A 13 -45.27 -18.11 -26.14
N ILE A 14 -45.16 -17.83 -27.44
CA ILE A 14 -43.85 -17.61 -28.11
C ILE A 14 -43.41 -16.15 -27.95
N LEU A 15 -44.33 -15.21 -27.71
CA LEU A 15 -44.05 -13.77 -27.65
C LEU A 15 -43.73 -13.23 -26.25
N SER A 16 -43.92 -13.99 -25.17
CA SER A 16 -43.58 -13.55 -23.80
C SER A 16 -42.18 -13.96 -23.32
N GLY A 17 -41.36 -14.54 -24.20
CA GLY A 17 -39.98 -14.92 -23.91
C GLY A 17 -38.96 -13.85 -24.33
N CYS A 18 -39.04 -12.62 -23.81
CA CYS A 18 -37.95 -11.63 -23.93
C CYS A 18 -36.78 -11.94 -22.95
N GLY A 19 -36.37 -13.22 -22.91
CA GLY A 19 -35.13 -13.66 -22.28
C GLY A 19 -34.11 -13.89 -23.39
N ARG A 20 -33.04 -13.08 -23.41
CA ARG A 20 -31.89 -13.23 -24.30
C ARG A 20 -31.36 -14.66 -24.21
N PHE A 21 -31.65 -15.48 -25.23
CA PHE A 21 -31.25 -16.90 -25.36
C PHE A 21 -29.75 -17.04 -25.64
N GLY A 22 -28.91 -16.43 -24.79
CA GLY A 22 -27.46 -16.35 -24.97
C GLY A 22 -26.65 -16.15 -23.69
N ASP A 23 -27.28 -15.78 -22.57
CA ASP A 23 -26.59 -15.69 -21.26
C ASP A 23 -26.75 -16.96 -20.39
N SER A 24 -27.31 -18.03 -20.95
CA SER A 24 -27.41 -19.32 -20.28
C SER A 24 -26.09 -20.09 -20.43
N GLY A 25 -25.39 -20.36 -19.33
CA GLY A 25 -24.15 -21.15 -19.27
C GLY A 25 -24.27 -22.63 -19.67
N TRP A 26 -25.33 -22.99 -20.41
CA TRP A 26 -25.71 -24.34 -20.84
C TRP A 26 -25.51 -24.57 -22.36
N ASN A 27 -24.75 -23.70 -23.05
CA ASN A 27 -24.38 -23.93 -24.45
C ASN A 27 -23.11 -24.79 -24.53
N PRO A 28 -23.19 -26.08 -24.94
CA PRO A 28 -22.02 -26.95 -25.04
C PRO A 28 -21.03 -26.53 -26.14
N LEU A 29 -21.43 -25.69 -27.09
CA LEU A 29 -20.54 -25.12 -28.11
C LEU A 29 -19.68 -23.96 -27.58
N GLY A 30 -20.05 -23.37 -26.43
CA GLY A 30 -19.28 -22.32 -25.76
C GLY A 30 -18.25 -22.84 -24.74
N TRP A 31 -18.25 -24.16 -24.46
CA TRP A 31 -17.33 -24.81 -23.52
C TRP A 31 -16.02 -25.28 -24.17
N GLY A 32 -15.81 -24.98 -25.45
CA GLY A 32 -14.49 -25.08 -26.06
C GLY A 32 -13.58 -23.96 -25.54
N PRO A 33 -12.26 -24.00 -25.81
CA PRO A 33 -11.34 -22.89 -25.57
C PRO A 33 -11.64 -21.75 -26.56
N GLY A 34 -12.88 -21.26 -26.53
CA GLY A 34 -13.29 -20.03 -27.16
C GLY A 34 -12.59 -18.92 -26.40
N THR A 35 -11.99 -18.03 -27.16
CA THR A 35 -11.33 -16.81 -26.72
C THR A 35 -12.26 -16.01 -25.81
N THR A 36 -12.25 -16.32 -24.52
CA THR A 36 -12.64 -15.36 -23.50
C THR A 36 -11.64 -14.23 -23.66
N THR A 37 -12.00 -13.21 -24.44
CA THR A 37 -11.29 -11.95 -24.46
C THR A 37 -11.33 -11.49 -23.02
N ALA A 38 -10.25 -11.77 -22.28
CA ALA A 38 -10.09 -11.29 -20.93
C ALA A 38 -10.38 -9.79 -20.98
N PRO A 39 -11.24 -9.27 -20.10
CA PRO A 39 -11.56 -7.85 -20.11
C PRO A 39 -10.23 -7.09 -20.15
N GLN A 40 -10.06 -6.24 -21.17
CA GLN A 40 -8.82 -5.50 -21.36
C GLN A 40 -8.60 -4.68 -20.09
N SER A 41 -7.57 -5.08 -19.35
CA SER A 41 -7.24 -4.41 -18.10
C SER A 41 -6.78 -3.00 -18.44
N ILE A 42 -7.34 -2.02 -17.73
CA ILE A 42 -6.85 -0.63 -17.76
C ILE A 42 -5.49 -0.48 -17.06
N VAL A 43 -4.97 -1.56 -16.46
CA VAL A 43 -3.65 -1.57 -15.83
C VAL A 43 -2.58 -1.50 -16.94
N PRO A 44 -1.70 -0.49 -16.93
CA PRO A 44 -0.58 -0.41 -17.87
C PRO A 44 0.28 -1.68 -17.83
N GLU A 45 0.91 -2.04 -18.94
CA GLU A 45 1.95 -3.06 -18.94
C GLU A 45 3.08 -2.62 -18.01
N GLY A 46 3.25 -3.31 -16.87
CA GLY A 46 4.17 -2.92 -15.79
C GLY A 46 3.51 -2.39 -14.51
N GLY A 47 2.18 -2.26 -14.47
CA GLY A 47 1.44 -1.82 -13.28
C GLY A 47 1.43 -0.30 -13.08
N TYR A 48 0.73 0.16 -12.04
CA TYR A 48 0.78 1.57 -11.65
C TYR A 48 2.12 1.88 -11.00
N ALA A 49 2.67 3.06 -11.28
CA ALA A 49 3.85 3.55 -10.56
C ALA A 49 3.55 3.56 -9.05
N ALA A 50 4.49 3.07 -8.24
CA ALA A 50 4.36 3.07 -6.79
C ALA A 50 4.10 4.51 -6.31
N SER A 51 2.93 4.76 -5.74
CA SER A 51 2.56 6.08 -5.22
C SER A 51 3.56 6.47 -4.14
N ALA A 52 4.19 7.63 -4.31
CA ALA A 52 5.06 8.18 -3.28
C ALA A 52 4.25 8.45 -2.00
N ASP A 53 4.85 8.17 -0.85
CA ASP A 53 4.23 8.46 0.43
C ASP A 53 4.14 9.99 0.64
N LEU A 54 2.92 10.50 0.77
CA LEU A 54 2.66 11.94 0.92
C LEU A 54 2.73 12.44 2.37
N ARG A 55 2.94 11.55 3.36
CA ARG A 55 3.07 11.94 4.76
C ARG A 55 4.29 12.86 4.92
N PRO A 56 4.20 13.92 5.75
CA PRO A 56 5.35 14.75 6.02
C PRO A 56 6.41 13.97 6.81
N ALA A 57 7.66 14.40 6.67
CA ALA A 57 8.74 13.85 7.48
C ALA A 57 8.57 14.26 8.95
N VAL A 58 8.99 13.41 9.88
CA VAL A 58 8.94 13.70 11.31
C VAL A 58 9.84 14.90 11.61
N PRO A 59 9.35 15.90 12.35
CA PRO A 59 10.09 17.14 12.60
C PRO A 59 11.46 16.94 13.25
N GLN A 60 11.53 16.12 14.30
CA GLN A 60 12.78 15.89 15.02
C GLN A 60 13.05 14.42 15.29
N ILE A 61 14.26 13.98 14.96
CA ILE A 61 14.80 12.66 15.32
C ILE A 61 15.53 12.80 16.65
N LEU A 62 15.23 11.92 17.59
CA LEU A 62 15.86 11.86 18.91
C LEU A 62 17.03 10.87 18.94
N GLY A 63 16.90 9.76 18.23
CA GLY A 63 17.94 8.74 18.18
C GLY A 63 17.54 7.55 17.32
N ALA A 64 18.54 6.83 16.85
CA ALA A 64 18.40 5.64 16.05
C ALA A 64 19.36 4.58 16.59
N ASP A 65 18.86 3.39 16.87
CA ASP A 65 19.59 2.34 17.57
C ASP A 65 19.35 0.98 16.92
N TRP A 66 20.34 0.11 16.99
CA TRP A 66 20.22 -1.27 16.52
C TRP A 66 19.92 -2.21 17.68
N GLN A 67 18.90 -3.05 17.53
CA GLN A 67 18.62 -4.15 18.45
C GLN A 67 18.88 -5.50 17.76
N PRO A 68 19.49 -6.48 18.44
CA PRO A 68 19.75 -7.79 17.84
C PRO A 68 18.45 -8.60 17.67
N LEU A 69 18.29 -9.26 16.52
CA LEU A 69 17.24 -10.27 16.29
C LEU A 69 17.88 -11.62 15.90
N PRO A 70 17.19 -12.76 16.13
CA PRO A 70 17.69 -14.07 15.71
C PRO A 70 17.99 -14.16 14.21
N GLU A 71 17.22 -13.44 13.38
CA GLU A 71 17.30 -13.46 11.92
C GLU A 71 17.91 -12.19 11.31
N GLY A 72 18.42 -11.28 12.14
CA GLY A 72 18.98 -10.01 11.67
C GLY A 72 19.12 -8.95 12.76
N ARG A 73 18.73 -7.71 12.45
CA ARG A 73 18.72 -6.57 13.39
C ARG A 73 17.43 -5.77 13.25
N LEU A 74 16.94 -5.22 14.35
CA LEU A 74 15.88 -4.22 14.37
C LEU A 74 16.51 -2.85 14.33
N LEU A 75 16.18 -2.05 13.33
CA LEU A 75 16.43 -0.63 13.37
C LEU A 75 15.30 0.02 14.19
N VAL A 76 15.62 0.55 15.37
CA VAL A 76 14.66 1.28 16.21
C VAL A 76 14.96 2.77 16.11
N LEU A 77 13.98 3.54 15.68
CA LEU A 77 14.08 4.98 15.52
C LEU A 77 13.08 5.67 16.43
N ARG A 78 13.54 6.72 17.11
CA ARG A 78 12.73 7.56 17.98
C ARG A 78 12.76 9.00 17.48
N GLY A 79 11.61 9.65 17.53
CA GLY A 79 11.48 11.09 17.27
C GLY A 79 10.26 11.68 17.95
N PHE A 80 9.99 12.94 17.66
CA PHE A 80 8.77 13.61 18.13
C PHE A 80 8.40 14.78 17.20
N GLY A 81 7.17 15.24 17.33
CA GLY A 81 6.66 16.44 16.65
C GLY A 81 6.58 17.64 17.58
N PRO A 82 6.34 18.86 17.07
CA PRO A 82 6.21 20.08 17.89
C PRO A 82 4.92 20.11 18.73
N VAL A 83 3.89 19.39 18.30
CA VAL A 83 2.57 19.32 18.95
C VAL A 83 2.16 17.87 19.17
N LYS A 84 1.21 17.63 20.06
CA LYS A 84 0.71 16.28 20.35
C LYS A 84 -0.16 15.74 19.20
N GLY A 85 -0.37 14.43 19.16
CA GLY A 85 -1.30 13.79 18.22
C GLY A 85 -0.71 13.37 16.87
N TYR A 86 0.61 13.42 16.72
CA TYR A 86 1.28 12.74 15.61
C TYR A 86 1.09 11.22 15.73
N HIS A 87 0.79 10.55 14.61
CA HIS A 87 0.47 9.12 14.60
C HIS A 87 0.84 8.48 13.25
N SER A 88 0.61 7.16 13.13
CA SER A 88 0.87 6.39 11.91
C SER A 88 2.28 6.61 11.37
N ALA A 89 3.26 6.55 12.26
CA ALA A 89 4.64 6.77 11.91
C ALA A 89 5.22 5.54 11.18
N ALA A 90 6.09 5.78 10.22
CA ALA A 90 6.71 4.73 9.44
C ALA A 90 8.09 5.15 8.94
N LEU A 91 8.90 4.14 8.63
CA LEU A 91 10.10 4.29 7.83
C LEU A 91 9.75 3.88 6.40
N VAL A 92 9.89 4.80 5.47
CA VAL A 92 9.65 4.55 4.04
C VAL A 92 10.92 4.79 3.26
N THR A 93 11.08 4.13 2.11
CA THR A 93 12.23 4.41 1.24
C THR A 93 12.16 5.86 0.74
N ALA A 94 13.32 6.52 0.65
CA ALA A 94 13.40 7.89 0.18
C ALA A 94 12.99 8.02 -1.30
N ARG A 95 13.22 6.96 -2.07
CA ARG A 95 12.77 6.83 -3.46
C ARG A 95 11.76 5.69 -3.56
N PRO A 96 10.63 5.87 -4.28
CA PRO A 96 9.73 4.77 -4.58
C PRO A 96 10.49 3.64 -5.27
N GLN A 97 10.46 2.45 -4.69
CA GLN A 97 11.05 1.25 -5.28
C GLN A 97 9.93 0.36 -5.82
N PRO A 98 10.17 -0.39 -6.91
CA PRO A 98 9.18 -1.34 -7.42
C PRO A 98 8.99 -2.48 -6.42
N GLY A 99 7.75 -2.68 -5.96
CA GLY A 99 7.41 -3.63 -4.91
C GLY A 99 7.72 -3.13 -3.50
N ASP A 100 7.51 -3.98 -2.49
CA ASP A 100 7.80 -3.69 -1.07
C ASP A 100 9.27 -4.00 -0.71
N ALA A 101 10.17 -3.85 -1.68
CA ALA A 101 11.57 -4.17 -1.50
C ALA A 101 12.28 -3.04 -0.76
N LEU A 102 13.03 -3.39 0.28
CA LEU A 102 13.99 -2.51 0.94
C LEU A 102 15.37 -2.79 0.34
N ALA A 103 15.66 -2.14 -0.79
CA ALA A 103 16.95 -2.25 -1.45
C ALA A 103 17.81 -0.99 -1.21
N PRO A 104 19.12 -1.15 -0.97
CA PRO A 104 20.03 -0.01 -0.97
C PRO A 104 20.12 0.61 -2.36
N ASP A 105 20.56 1.86 -2.39
CA ASP A 105 20.90 2.56 -3.62
C ASP A 105 22.20 2.00 -4.24
N ALA A 106 22.58 2.48 -5.43
CA ALA A 106 23.76 1.98 -6.16
C ALA A 106 25.09 2.10 -5.40
N ASP A 107 25.15 2.97 -4.39
CA ASP A 107 26.27 3.17 -3.48
C ASP A 107 26.23 2.26 -2.23
N GLY A 108 25.25 1.36 -2.14
CA GLY A 108 25.05 0.45 -1.02
C GLY A 108 24.40 1.10 0.21
N VAL A 109 23.97 2.36 0.12
CA VAL A 109 23.32 3.07 1.22
C VAL A 109 21.81 2.91 1.13
N LEU A 110 21.17 2.45 2.21
CA LEU A 110 19.71 2.41 2.30
C LEU A 110 19.20 3.76 2.79
N ARG A 111 18.56 4.51 1.89
CA ARG A 111 17.99 5.83 2.21
C ARG A 111 16.53 5.69 2.59
N LEU A 112 16.22 6.03 3.82
CA LEU A 112 14.90 6.01 4.43
C LEU A 112 14.46 7.42 4.79
N ARG A 113 13.15 7.59 4.88
CA ARG A 113 12.50 8.79 5.38
C ARG A 113 11.63 8.40 6.57
N PHE A 114 11.80 9.11 7.67
CA PHE A 114 10.95 8.95 8.82
C PHE A 114 9.73 9.86 8.67
N VAL A 115 8.55 9.26 8.54
CA VAL A 115 7.30 9.98 8.29
C VAL A 115 6.29 9.74 9.39
N ALA A 116 5.42 10.72 9.62
CA ALA A 116 4.27 10.58 10.50
C ALA A 116 3.14 11.51 10.06
N VAL A 117 1.90 11.16 10.40
CA VAL A 117 0.72 11.98 10.12
C VAL A 117 0.58 13.01 11.24
N PRO A 118 0.52 14.32 10.93
CA PRO A 118 0.29 15.35 11.92
C PRO A 118 -1.17 15.29 12.42
N PRO A 119 -1.47 15.86 13.60
CA PRO A 119 -2.85 16.00 14.04
C PRO A 119 -3.64 16.89 13.06
N ALA A 120 -4.95 16.68 12.98
CA ALA A 120 -5.81 17.53 12.16
C ALA A 120 -5.75 18.99 12.63
N ALA A 121 -5.75 19.93 11.68
CA ALA A 121 -5.74 21.36 11.99
C ALA A 121 -6.98 21.73 12.83
N GLY A 122 -6.78 22.52 13.89
CA GLY A 122 -7.85 22.91 14.82
C GLY A 122 -8.26 21.83 15.83
N SER A 123 -7.68 20.63 15.79
CA SER A 123 -7.90 19.64 16.85
C SER A 123 -7.30 20.09 18.19
N PRO A 124 -7.86 19.66 19.34
CA PRO A 124 -7.31 20.01 20.65
C PRO A 124 -5.87 19.52 20.82
N ALA A 125 -5.49 18.40 20.20
CA ALA A 125 -4.13 17.89 20.23
C ALA A 125 -3.12 18.83 19.52
N ALA A 126 -3.53 19.47 18.42
CA ALA A 126 -2.69 20.42 17.68
C ALA A 126 -2.43 21.72 18.47
N ALA A 127 -3.25 22.03 19.49
CA ALA A 127 -3.04 23.18 20.36
C ALA A 127 -2.07 22.89 21.53
N LEU A 128 -1.72 21.63 21.77
CA LEU A 128 -0.88 21.22 22.89
C LEU A 128 0.57 20.97 22.43
N PRO A 129 1.57 21.64 23.04
CA PRO A 129 2.96 21.34 22.74
C PRO A 129 3.30 19.91 23.19
N ALA A 130 4.08 19.21 22.36
CA ALA A 130 4.59 17.89 22.71
C ALA A 130 5.90 18.00 23.51
N SER A 131 6.11 17.06 24.42
CA SER A 131 7.36 16.93 25.18
C SER A 131 8.16 15.74 24.66
N PRO A 132 9.47 15.89 24.35
CA PRO A 132 10.30 14.78 23.90
C PRO A 132 10.47 13.69 24.97
N ALA A 133 10.23 14.00 26.25
CA ALA A 133 10.35 13.05 27.35
C ALA A 133 9.15 12.08 27.45
N THR A 134 7.98 12.47 26.95
CA THR A 134 6.73 11.70 27.13
C THR A 134 6.00 11.39 25.83
N ASP A 135 6.07 12.28 24.85
CA ASP A 135 5.32 12.20 23.58
C ASP A 135 6.22 11.71 22.45
N THR A 136 6.94 10.62 22.71
CA THR A 136 7.87 10.02 21.74
C THR A 136 7.15 9.13 20.74
N ILE A 137 7.55 9.24 19.48
CA ILE A 137 7.11 8.39 18.38
C ILE A 137 8.24 7.40 18.11
N THR A 138 7.93 6.11 18.22
CA THR A 138 8.90 5.03 17.98
C THR A 138 8.47 4.19 16.80
N VAL A 139 9.39 3.93 15.87
CA VAL A 139 9.20 3.02 14.75
C VAL A 139 10.34 2.01 14.76
N ALA A 140 10.01 0.77 14.38
CA ALA A 140 10.97 -0.29 14.24
C ALA A 140 10.90 -0.87 12.82
N LEU A 141 12.05 -1.11 12.21
CA LEU A 141 12.17 -1.77 10.92
C LEU A 141 13.04 -3.02 11.05
N PRO A 142 12.48 -4.23 10.89
CA PRO A 142 13.27 -5.45 10.89
C PRO A 142 14.05 -5.57 9.59
N LEU A 143 15.34 -5.91 9.71
CA LEU A 143 16.22 -6.14 8.57
C LEU A 143 16.89 -7.49 8.75
N SER A 144 16.66 -8.39 7.78
CA SER A 144 17.25 -9.73 7.76
C SER A 144 18.76 -9.69 7.49
N PHE A 145 19.49 -10.76 7.83
CA PHE A 145 20.91 -10.87 7.50
C PHE A 145 21.20 -10.73 6.00
N VAL A 146 20.30 -11.24 5.14
CA VAL A 146 20.41 -11.12 3.69
C VAL A 146 20.35 -9.66 3.26
N GLN A 147 19.36 -8.90 3.73
CA GLN A 147 19.27 -7.46 3.44
C GLN A 147 20.47 -6.69 4.01
N LEU A 148 20.84 -6.95 5.27
CA LEU A 148 21.97 -6.30 5.92
C LEU A 148 23.32 -6.58 5.25
N SER A 149 23.45 -7.71 4.54
CA SER A 149 24.66 -8.03 3.77
C SER A 149 24.87 -7.12 2.56
N GLN A 150 23.79 -6.53 2.05
CA GLN A 150 23.80 -5.64 0.88
C GLN A 150 23.92 -4.16 1.29
N ILE A 151 23.67 -3.84 2.56
CA ILE A 151 23.61 -2.48 3.08
C ILE A 151 24.93 -2.13 3.77
N SER A 152 25.60 -1.06 3.30
CA SER A 152 26.82 -0.53 3.90
C SER A 152 26.52 0.49 5.01
N ALA A 153 25.49 1.31 4.82
CA ALA A 153 25.00 2.30 5.77
C ALA A 153 23.50 2.55 5.57
N ILE A 154 22.84 3.07 6.60
CA ILE A 154 21.45 3.53 6.54
C ILE A 154 21.42 5.02 6.80
N GLU A 155 20.81 5.78 5.90
CA GLU A 155 20.55 7.21 6.06
C GLU A 155 19.06 7.42 6.29
N ILE A 156 18.71 8.13 7.34
CA ILE A 156 17.33 8.34 7.77
C ILE A 156 17.07 9.84 7.77
N ALA A 157 16.27 10.31 6.81
CA ALA A 157 15.89 11.71 6.70
C ALA A 157 14.63 12.00 7.53
N GLY A 158 14.72 12.99 8.42
CA GLY A 158 13.60 13.68 9.04
C GLY A 158 13.47 15.10 8.47
N ALA A 159 12.52 15.90 8.96
CA ALA A 159 12.37 17.27 8.49
C ALA A 159 13.49 18.18 9.03
N GLY A 160 13.95 17.95 10.26
CA GLY A 160 15.00 18.74 10.90
C GLY A 160 16.44 18.28 10.63
N GLY A 161 16.64 17.15 9.94
CA GLY A 161 17.99 16.63 9.67
C GLY A 161 18.00 15.17 9.26
N THR A 162 19.20 14.65 9.02
CA THR A 162 19.44 13.25 8.63
C THR A 162 20.32 12.57 9.67
N VAL A 163 19.96 11.33 10.03
CA VAL A 163 20.77 10.46 10.89
C VAL A 163 21.35 9.33 10.06
N THR A 164 22.65 9.10 10.17
CA THR A 164 23.33 8.02 9.48
C THR A 164 23.77 6.97 10.48
N LEU A 165 23.38 5.72 10.24
CA LEU A 165 23.85 4.55 10.98
C LEU A 165 24.78 3.74 10.08
N ARG A 166 25.98 3.48 10.59
CA ARG A 166 26.93 2.55 9.99
C ARG A 166 26.84 1.21 10.71
N ARG A 167 27.16 0.15 9.97
CA ARG A 167 27.03 -1.22 10.45
C ARG A 167 27.94 -1.51 11.65
#